data_AF-A0A2A4NRP4-F1
#
_entry.id   AF-A0A2A4NRP4-F1
#
_cell.length_a   1.000
_cell.length_b   1.000
_cell.length_c   1.000
_cell.angle_alpha   90.00
_cell.angle_beta   90.00
_cell.angle_gamma   90.00
#
_symmetry.space_group_name_H-M   'P 1'
#
loop_
_entity.id
_entity.type
_entity.pdbx_description
1 polymer ?
#
loop_
_entity_poly.entity_id
_entity_poly.type
_entity_poly.pdbx_seq_one_letter_code
_entity_poly.pdbx_strand_id
1 'polypeptide(L)'
;MVKVCEKKGAVFLKKRVNYRYDALNRITSGVDNTGKFNLNLVEYDKNGNITALKRKGAIVTTPVLSNTSHFGLMDNLDYDYQGNQLIKVAEILGG
;
A
#
# COMPACT_ATOMS: atom_id res chain seq x y z
N MET A 1 -48.54 -14.75 2.65
CA MET A 1 -47.86 -13.53 3.12
C MET A 1 -46.36 -13.81 3.10
N VAL A 2 -45.67 -13.47 2.01
CA VAL A 2 -44.24 -13.76 1.83
C VAL A 2 -43.44 -12.59 2.41
N LYS A 3 -42.68 -12.84 3.47
CA LYS A 3 -41.72 -11.86 4.01
C LYS A 3 -40.55 -11.76 3.04
N VAL A 4 -40.47 -10.64 2.33
CA VAL A 4 -39.24 -10.22 1.63
C VAL A 4 -38.25 -9.78 2.70
N CYS A 5 -37.10 -10.45 2.76
CA CYS A 5 -35.96 -10.01 3.55
C CYS A 5 -35.16 -9.02 2.69
N GLU A 6 -35.27 -7.72 2.98
CA GLU A 6 -34.41 -6.71 2.36
C GLU A 6 -32.98 -6.89 2.89
N LYS A 7 -32.08 -7.35 2.03
CA LYS A 7 -30.64 -7.27 2.28
C LYS A 7 -30.23 -5.80 2.22
N LYS A 8 -30.08 -5.18 3.39
CA LYS A 8 -29.51 -3.83 3.53
C LYS A 8 -28.11 -3.76 2.90
N GLY A 9 -28.00 -2.94 1.86
CA GLY A 9 -26.83 -2.11 1.56
C GLY A 9 -25.45 -2.74 1.68
N ALA A 10 -25.12 -3.68 0.80
CA ALA A 10 -23.72 -3.90 0.47
C ALA A 10 -23.29 -2.76 -0.48
N VAL A 11 -22.82 -1.64 0.08
CA VAL A 11 -22.02 -0.69 -0.70
C VAL A 11 -20.77 -1.43 -1.11
N PHE A 12 -20.73 -1.91 -2.34
CA PHE A 12 -19.50 -2.38 -2.96
C PHE A 12 -18.57 -1.16 -3.03
N LEU A 13 -17.71 -1.02 -2.03
CA LEU A 13 -16.68 -0.01 -2.03
C LEU A 13 -15.72 -0.37 -3.18
N LYS A 14 -15.95 0.20 -4.35
CA LYS A 14 -15.06 0.00 -5.50
C LYS A 14 -13.68 0.53 -5.09
N LYS A 15 -12.75 -0.39 -4.84
CA LYS A 15 -11.36 -0.05 -4.53
C LYS A 15 -10.81 0.68 -5.75
N ARG A 16 -10.54 1.97 -5.60
CA ARG A 16 -9.99 2.82 -6.65
C ARG A 16 -8.63 3.29 -6.18
N VAL A 17 -7.61 3.01 -6.99
CA VAL A 17 -6.24 3.42 -6.73
C VAL A 17 -5.77 4.25 -7.91
N ASN A 18 -5.23 5.43 -7.63
CA ASN A 18 -4.60 6.27 -8.63
C ASN A 18 -3.08 6.12 -8.51
N TYR A 19 -2.44 5.68 -9.58
CA TYR A 19 -0.98 5.53 -9.62
C TYR A 19 -0.32 6.75 -10.25
N ARG A 20 0.88 7.08 -9.77
CA ARG A 20 1.77 8.04 -10.41
C ARG A 20 3.00 7.32 -10.92
N TYR A 21 3.57 7.87 -11.99
CA TYR A 21 4.71 7.29 -12.67
C TYR A 21 5.81 8.32 -12.84
N ASP A 22 7.05 7.86 -12.91
CA ASP A 22 8.17 8.65 -13.40
C ASP A 22 8.21 8.69 -14.94
N ALA A 23 9.16 9.43 -15.51
CA ALA A 23 9.32 9.57 -16.96
C ALA A 23 9.69 8.26 -17.68
N LEU A 24 10.11 7.23 -16.94
CA LEU A 24 10.42 5.90 -17.47
C LEU A 24 9.24 4.93 -17.33
N ASN A 25 8.04 5.43 -16.98
CA ASN A 25 6.82 4.66 -16.74
C ASN A 25 6.90 3.70 -15.55
N ARG A 26 7.71 4.02 -14.53
CA ARG A 26 7.79 3.24 -13.28
C ARG A 26 6.94 3.90 -12.19
N ILE A 27 6.29 3.10 -11.34
CA ILE A 27 5.35 3.60 -10.31
C ILE A 27 6.13 4.32 -9.20
N THR A 28 5.74 5.54 -8.85
CA THR A 28 6.38 6.29 -7.75
C THR A 28 5.48 6.41 -6.52
N SER A 29 4.16 6.31 -6.70
CA SER A 29 3.17 6.29 -5.62
C SER A 29 1.83 5.76 -6.11
N GLY A 30 0.97 5.39 -5.16
CA GLY A 30 -0.40 4.95 -5.39
C GLY A 30 -1.32 5.44 -4.27
N VAL A 31 -2.37 6.18 -4.61
CA VAL A 31 -3.33 6.70 -3.64
C VAL A 31 -4.64 5.93 -3.77
N ASP A 32 -4.95 5.14 -2.75
CA ASP A 32 -6.21 4.43 -2.61
C ASP A 32 -7.31 5.38 -2.13
N ASN A 33 -8.55 5.12 -2.55
CA ASN A 33 -9.70 5.96 -2.24
C ASN A 33 -10.09 6.01 -0.75
N THR A 34 -9.52 5.14 0.08
CA THR A 34 -9.71 5.13 1.53
C THR A 34 -8.53 5.72 2.29
N GLY A 35 -7.39 5.95 1.62
CA GLY A 35 -6.14 6.40 2.24
C GLY A 35 -5.42 5.36 3.12
N LYS A 36 -6.04 4.19 3.35
CA LYS A 36 -5.57 3.15 4.27
C LYS A 36 -4.55 2.20 3.65
N PHE A 37 -4.51 2.15 2.32
CA PHE A 37 -3.67 1.24 1.54
C PHE A 37 -2.80 1.98 0.52
N ASN A 38 -2.42 3.22 0.86
CA ASN A 38 -1.58 4.03 -0.02
C ASN A 38 -0.19 3.42 -0.16
N LEU A 39 0.33 3.46 -1.38
CA LEU A 39 1.73 3.32 -1.69
C LEU A 39 2.32 4.73 -1.67
N ASN A 40 2.92 5.09 -0.54
CA ASN A 40 3.39 6.45 -0.28
C ASN A 40 4.67 6.77 -1.04
N LEU A 41 5.55 5.78 -1.22
CA LEU A 41 6.85 5.94 -1.85
C LEU A 41 7.30 4.64 -2.51
N VAL A 42 7.81 4.75 -3.73
CA VAL A 42 8.74 3.78 -4.33
C VAL A 42 9.88 4.57 -4.96
N GLU A 43 11.10 4.22 -4.60
CA GLU A 43 12.31 4.80 -5.19
C GLU A 43 13.08 3.73 -5.95
N TYR A 44 13.82 4.17 -6.96
CA TYR A 44 14.59 3.28 -7.82
C TYR A 44 16.00 3.81 -8.03
N ASP A 45 16.94 2.89 -8.17
CA ASP A 45 18.25 3.20 -8.72
C ASP A 45 18.18 3.37 -10.27
N LYS A 46 19.33 3.66 -10.88
CA LYS A 46 19.46 3.83 -12.33
C LYS A 46 19.28 2.52 -13.12
N ASN A 47 19.48 1.37 -12.49
CA ASN A 47 19.28 0.06 -13.10
C ASN A 47 17.80 -0.38 -13.03
N GLY A 48 16.98 0.33 -12.27
CA GLY A 48 15.56 0.02 -12.08
C GLY A 48 15.26 -0.85 -10.87
N ASN A 49 16.23 -1.09 -9.99
CA ASN A 49 16.00 -1.79 -8.73
C ASN A 49 15.32 -0.86 -7.74
N ILE A 50 14.35 -1.35 -6.97
CA ILE A 50 13.69 -0.58 -5.92
C ILE A 50 14.68 -0.36 -4.78
N THR A 51 14.91 0.87 -4.33
CA THR A 51 15.81 1.16 -3.20
C THR A 51 15.06 1.46 -1.91
N ALA A 52 13.84 1.99 -2.01
CA ALA A 52 12.99 2.27 -0.86
C ALA A 52 11.51 2.04 -1.17
N LEU A 53 10.75 1.55 -0.19
CA LEU A 53 9.31 1.32 -0.28
C LEU A 53 8.62 1.76 1.01
N LYS A 54 7.61 2.64 0.89
CA LYS A 54 6.72 2.99 2.02
C LYS A 54 5.27 2.71 1.65
N ARG A 55 4.63 1.83 2.41
CA ARG A 55 3.24 1.44 2.17
C ARG A 55 2.42 1.46 3.44
N LYS A 56 1.21 2.00 3.33
CA LYS A 56 0.19 1.87 4.38
C LYS A 56 -0.60 0.58 4.23
N GLY A 57 -1.02 0.03 5.35
CA GLY A 57 -1.83 -1.18 5.39
C GLY A 57 -2.36 -1.45 6.78
N ALA A 58 -2.93 -2.64 6.97
CA ALA A 58 -3.42 -3.08 8.26
C ALA A 58 -2.25 -3.41 9.19
N ILE A 59 -2.26 -2.88 10.40
CA ILE A 59 -1.23 -3.11 11.43
C ILE A 59 -1.74 -4.02 12.56
N VAL A 60 -2.93 -4.60 12.38
CA VAL A 60 -3.57 -5.54 13.29
C VAL A 60 -4.08 -6.74 12.50
N THR A 61 -4.23 -7.88 13.16
CA THR A 61 -4.63 -9.15 12.53
C THR A 61 -6.04 -9.13 11.95
N THR A 62 -6.97 -8.41 12.58
CA THR A 62 -8.37 -8.29 12.13
C THR A 62 -8.76 -6.81 11.97
N PRO A 63 -8.41 -6.18 10.83
CA PRO A 63 -8.66 -4.76 10.61
C PRO A 63 -10.15 -4.48 10.36
N VAL A 64 -10.65 -3.38 10.94
CA VAL A 64 -12.01 -2.89 10.70
C VAL A 64 -11.88 -1.61 9.89
N LEU A 65 -12.43 -1.58 8.67
CA LEU A 65 -12.25 -0.46 7.74
C LEU A 65 -12.66 0.91 8.30
N SER A 66 -13.63 0.98 9.23
CA SER A 66 -14.02 2.25 9.87
C SER A 66 -13.07 2.70 10.98
N ASN A 67 -12.23 1.81 11.51
CA ASN A 67 -11.24 2.14 12.53
C ASN A 67 -9.91 2.52 11.89
N THR A 68 -9.59 3.81 11.84
CA THR A 68 -8.35 4.30 11.24
C THR A 68 -7.10 3.82 11.98
N SER A 69 -7.19 3.55 13.28
CA SER A 69 -6.06 3.07 14.09
C SER A 69 -5.67 1.62 13.76
N HIS A 70 -6.51 0.87 13.03
CA HIS A 70 -6.15 -0.45 12.51
C HIS A 70 -5.24 -0.35 11.28
N PHE A 71 -4.99 0.86 10.77
CA PHE A 71 -4.17 1.11 9.59
C PHE A 71 -3.03 2.06 9.90
N GLY A 72 -1.84 1.75 9.38
CA GLY A 72 -0.62 2.49 9.64
C GLY A 72 0.43 2.21 8.58
N LEU A 73 1.68 2.56 8.87
CA LEU A 73 2.83 2.16 8.06
C LEU A 73 3.00 0.65 8.23
N MET A 74 2.79 -0.09 7.15
CA MET A 74 2.85 -1.55 7.17
C MET A 74 4.19 -2.06 6.66
N ASP A 75 4.76 -1.37 5.66
CA ASP A 75 6.15 -1.57 5.28
C ASP A 75 6.85 -0.22 5.15
N ASN A 76 8.08 -0.18 5.66
CA ASN A 76 9.04 0.90 5.50
C ASN A 76 10.40 0.26 5.19
N LEU A 77 10.58 -0.12 3.94
CA LEU A 77 11.67 -0.99 3.52
C LEU A 77 12.76 -0.20 2.82
N ASP A 78 14.00 -0.44 3.21
CA ASP A 78 15.19 -0.11 2.44
C ASP A 78 15.80 -1.40 1.86
N TYR A 79 16.28 -1.29 0.63
CA TYR A 79 16.82 -2.40 -0.14
C TYR A 79 18.25 -2.10 -0.54
N ASP A 80 19.15 -3.05 -0.22
CA ASP A 80 20.55 -2.97 -0.63
C ASP A 80 20.83 -3.99 -1.74
N TYR A 81 21.62 -3.58 -2.73
CA TYR A 81 22.00 -4.39 -3.87
C TYR A 81 23.52 -4.43 -4.06
N GLN A 82 24.01 -5.56 -4.57
CA GLN A 82 25.32 -5.67 -5.20
C GLN A 82 25.11 -5.85 -6.71
N GLY A 83 25.33 -4.79 -7.49
CA GLY A 83 24.90 -4.77 -8.89
C GLY A 83 23.39 -4.85 -9.00
N ASN A 84 22.86 -5.91 -9.62
CA ASN A 84 21.42 -6.21 -9.68
C ASN A 84 21.01 -7.35 -8.74
N GLN A 85 21.92 -7.82 -7.89
CA GLN A 85 21.61 -8.84 -6.89
C GLN A 85 21.16 -8.17 -5.59
N LEU A 86 19.93 -8.45 -5.15
CA LEU A 86 19.44 -8.02 -3.85
C LEU A 86 20.23 -8.72 -2.74
N ILE A 87 20.84 -7.96 -1.84
CA ILE A 87 21.65 -8.49 -0.73
C ILE A 87 20.98 -8.32 0.63
N LYS A 88 20.11 -7.32 0.79
CA LYS A 88 19.43 -7.06 2.06
C LYS A 88 18.10 -6.33 1.84
N VAL A 89 17.14 -6.68 2.68
CA VAL A 89 15.94 -5.87 2.91
C VAL A 89 15.93 -5.53 4.40
N ALA A 90 15.80 -4.25 4.72
CA ALA A 90 15.77 -3.75 6.09
C ALA A 90 14.46 -3.02 6.34
N GLU A 91 13.79 -3.38 7.44
CA GLU A 91 12.72 -2.54 7.97
C GLU A 91 13.36 -1.31 8.62
N ILE A 92 13.12 -0.13 8.04
CA ILE A 92 13.45 1.14 8.66
C ILE A 92 12.43 1.36 9.77
N LEU A 93 12.86 1.11 11.01
CA LEU A 93 12.10 1.53 12.18
C LEU A 93 12.05 3.06 12.17
N GLY A 94 10.90 3.61 11.78
CA GLY A 94 10.69 5.05 11.69
C GLY A 94 9.83 5.57 12.83
N GLY A 95 10.48 6.28 13.77
CA GLY A 95 9.90 7.36 14.61
C GLY A 95 9.13 6.94 15.85
#